data_AF-A0A0A5GNE5-F1
#
_entry.id   AF-A0A0A5GNE5-F1
#
_cell.length_a   1.000
_cell.length_b   1.000
_cell.length_c   1.000
_cell.angle_alpha   90.00
_cell.angle_beta   90.00
_cell.angle_gamma   90.00
#
_symmetry.space_group_name_H-M   'P 1'
#
loop_
_entity.id
_entity.type
_entity.pdbx_description
1 polymer ?
#
loop_
_entity_poly.entity_id
_entity_poly.type
_entity_poly.pdbx_seq_one_letter_code
_entity_poly.pdbx_strand_id
1 'polypeptide(L)' 'MVNETVVIEGSISGMKFSKPIRLQFDPNLESVEEAIIRFYFSEATSFEELASERGWRNADWTFPLVQESVAAM' A
#
# COMPACT_ATOMS: atom_id res chain seq x y z
N MET A 1 -3.63 15.46 -8.31
CA MET A 1 -3.73 14.98 -6.91
C MET A 1 -4.93 14.07 -6.73
N VAL A 2 -4.67 12.83 -6.33
CA VAL A 2 -5.68 11.81 -6.00
C VAL A 2 -5.53 11.40 -4.54
N ASN A 3 -6.61 10.91 -3.94
CA ASN A 3 -6.60 10.30 -2.61
C ASN A 3 -7.06 8.85 -2.76
N GLU A 4 -6.16 7.91 -2.53
CA GLU A 4 -6.46 6.48 -2.65
C GLU A 4 -6.15 5.76 -1.36
N THR A 5 -6.92 4.71 -1.08
CA THR A 5 -6.59 3.78 0.00
C THR A 5 -5.89 2.59 -0.62
N VAL A 6 -4.76 2.19 -0.05
CA VAL A 6 -4.03 0.98 -0.41
C VAL A 6 -3.99 0.10 0.83
N VAL A 7 -4.19 -1.20 0.67
CA VAL A 7 -4.06 -2.19 1.72
C VAL A 7 -2.73 -2.89 1.53
N ILE A 8 -1.87 -2.82 2.54
CA ILE A 8 -0.63 -3.58 2.57
C ILE A 8 -0.84 -4.80 3.44
N GLU A 9 -0.60 -5.98 2.89
CA GLU A 9 -0.74 -7.25 3.58
C GLU A 9 0.58 -7.98 3.58
N GLY A 10 0.84 -8.76 4.63
CA GLY A 10 2.07 -9.53 4.73
C GLY A 10 2.22 -10.18 6.08
N SER A 11 3.45 -10.43 6.49
CA SER A 11 3.75 -11.00 7.80
C SER A 11 4.99 -10.38 8.42
N ILE A 12 5.00 -10.23 9.75
CA ILE A 12 6.14 -9.76 10.54
C ILE A 12 6.34 -10.72 11.71
N SER A 13 7.55 -11.25 11.88
CA SER A 13 7.86 -12.23 12.94
C SER A 13 6.88 -13.41 13.01
N GLY A 14 6.40 -13.89 11.86
CA GLY A 14 5.42 -14.99 11.77
C GLY A 14 3.96 -14.60 11.99
N MET A 15 3.67 -13.33 12.32
CA MET A 15 2.30 -12.82 12.48
C MET A 15 1.85 -12.12 11.21
N LYS A 16 0.68 -12.51 10.67
CA LYS A 16 0.09 -11.81 9.51
C LYS A 16 -0.41 -10.43 9.90
N PHE A 17 -0.29 -9.47 8.99
CA PHE A 17 -0.88 -8.14 9.13
C PHE A 17 -1.61 -7.76 7.84
N SER A 18 -2.60 -6.87 8.00
CA SER A 18 -3.29 -6.19 6.91
C SER A 18 -3.50 -4.75 7.36
N LYS A 19 -2.95 -3.80 6.61
CA LYS A 19 -2.87 -2.40 7.01
C LYS A 19 -3.34 -1.49 5.87
N PRO A 20 -4.54 -0.89 5.99
CA PRO A 20 -4.95 0.16 5.08
C PRO A 20 -4.14 1.43 5.36
N ILE A 21 -3.61 2.03 4.31
CA ILE A 21 -2.97 3.34 4.31
C ILE A 21 -3.68 4.26 3.32
N ARG A 22 -3.77 5.54 3.65
CA ARG A 22 -4.34 6.55 2.76
C ARG A 22 -3.21 7.32 2.11
N LEU A 23 -3.08 7.18 0.81
CA LEU A 23 -2.09 7.86 -0.02
C LEU A 23 -2.72 9.12 -0.61
N GLN A 24 -1.92 10.17 -0.67
CA GLN A 24 -2.22 11.39 -1.42
C GLN A 24 -1.05 11.66 -2.34
N PHE A 25 -1.26 11.55 -3.65
CA PHE A 25 -0.20 11.66 -4.65
C PHE A 25 -0.73 12.19 -5.99
N ASP A 26 0.17 12.60 -6.88
CA ASP A 26 -0.21 12.93 -8.26
C ASP A 26 0.17 11.78 -9.20
N PRO A 27 -0.80 11.11 -9.85
CA PRO A 27 -0.50 9.96 -10.70
C PRO A 27 0.25 10.34 -11.98
N ASN A 28 0.39 11.63 -12.29
CA ASN A 28 1.22 12.10 -13.41
C ASN A 28 2.68 12.35 -12.98
N LEU A 29 2.98 12.39 -11.68
CA LEU A 29 4.30 12.71 -11.14
C LEU A 29 4.95 11.53 -10.42
N GLU A 30 4.17 10.72 -9.72
CA GLU A 30 4.66 9.56 -8.97
C GLU A 30 3.71 8.36 -9.14
N SER A 31 4.29 7.17 -9.13
CA SER A 31 3.58 5.90 -9.13
C SER A 31 3.00 5.62 -7.74
N VAL A 32 2.02 4.70 -7.67
CA VAL A 32 1.45 4.26 -6.38
C VAL A 32 2.54 3.70 -5.47
N GLU A 33 3.45 2.90 -6.02
CA GLU A 33 4.59 2.35 -5.27
C GLU A 33 5.51 3.44 -4.70
N GLU A 34 5.83 4.47 -5.49
CA GLU A 34 6.61 5.64 -5.05
C GLU A 34 5.88 6.39 -3.92
N ALA A 35 4.55 6.53 -4.04
CA ALA A 35 3.72 7.11 -3.00
C ALA A 35 3.69 6.27 -1.71
N ILE A 36 3.71 4.93 -1.81
CA ILE A 36 3.81 4.02 -0.66
C ILE A 36 5.17 4.20 0.04
N ILE A 37 6.26 4.21 -0.71
CA ILE A 37 7.62 4.40 -0.19
C ILE A 37 7.71 5.74 0.55
N ARG A 38 7.23 6.81 -0.08
CA ARG A 38 7.17 8.16 0.49
C ARG A 38 6.31 8.22 1.75
N PHE A 39 5.16 7.54 1.78
CA PHE A 39 4.30 7.46 2.96
C PHE A 39 5.04 6.90 4.19
N TYR A 40 5.96 5.96 3.96
CA TYR A 40 6.79 5.37 5.00
C TYR A 40 8.09 6.13 5.28
N PHE A 41 8.32 7.28 4.65
CA PHE A 41 9.57 8.05 4.76
C PHE A 41 10.82 7.18 4.53
N SER A 42 10.74 6.25 3.57
CA SER A 42 11.84 5.36 3.21
C SER A 42 12.58 5.89 1.98
N GLU A 43 13.85 5.54 1.86
CA GLU A 43 14.69 5.80 0.68
C GLU A 43 14.71 4.58 -0.28
N ALA A 44 13.92 3.55 0.01
CA ALA A 44 13.78 2.37 -0.83
C ALA A 44 13.40 2.75 -2.27
N THR A 45 13.90 1.99 -3.24
CA THR A 45 13.62 2.22 -4.65
C THR A 45 12.47 1.38 -5.18
N SER A 46 12.00 0.43 -4.37
CA SER A 46 10.92 -0.49 -4.70
C SER A 46 10.15 -0.95 -3.47
N PHE A 47 8.94 -1.46 -3.65
CA PHE A 47 8.16 -2.01 -2.54
C PHE A 47 8.82 -3.22 -1.88
N GLU A 48 9.54 -4.05 -2.66
CA GLU A 48 10.29 -5.20 -2.12
C GLU A 48 11.39 -4.75 -1.16
N GLU A 49 12.13 -3.70 -1.52
CA GLU A 49 13.16 -3.11 -0.68
C GLU A 49 12.55 -2.51 0.60
N LEU A 50 11.45 -1.76 0.48
CA LEU A 50 10.69 -1.27 1.64
C LEU A 50 10.22 -2.42 2.54
N ALA A 51 9.70 -3.51 1.97
CA ALA A 51 9.27 -4.67 2.72
C ALA A 51 10.44 -5.31 3.49
N SER A 52 11.62 -5.39 2.87
CA SER A 52 12.85 -5.87 3.51
C SER A 52 13.27 -4.98 4.69
N GLU A 53 13.32 -3.66 4.51
CA GLU A 53 13.63 -2.68 5.57
C GLU A 53 12.68 -2.78 6.76
N ARG A 54 11.39 -3.02 6.48
CA ARG A 54 10.33 -3.12 7.49
C ARG A 54 10.24 -4.52 8.11
N GLY A 55 11.02 -5.48 7.65
CA GLY A 55 10.96 -6.88 8.10
C GLY A 55 9.67 -7.59 7.71
N TRP A 56 8.97 -7.10 6.68
CA TRP A 56 7.76 -7.72 6.15
C TRP A 56 8.13 -8.89 5.22
N ARG A 57 7.41 -10.00 5.36
CA ARG A 57 7.58 -11.23 4.58
C ARG A 57 6.30 -11.57 3.84
N ASN A 58 6.45 -12.04 2.60
CA ASN A 58 5.34 -12.28 1.67
C ASN A 58 4.39 -11.08 1.62
N ALA A 59 4.98 -9.89 1.54
CA ALA A 59 4.25 -8.64 1.56
C ALA A 59 3.81 -8.26 0.15
N ASP A 60 2.59 -7.78 0.02
CA ASP A 60 2.02 -7.27 -1.21
C ASP A 60 1.10 -6.08 -0.89
N TRP A 61 0.75 -5.28 -1.90
CA TRP A 61 -0.15 -4.15 -1.74
C TRP A 61 -1.25 -4.21 -2.80
N THR A 62 -2.48 -3.93 -2.37
CA THR A 62 -3.64 -3.96 -3.24
C THR A 62 -4.53 -2.74 -3.00
N PHE A 63 -5.34 -2.39 -3.99
CA PHE A 63 -6.44 -1.46 -3.76
C PHE A 63 -7.59 -2.21 -3.08
N PRO A 64 -8.27 -1.60 -2.08
CA PRO A 64 -9.49 -2.19 -1.56
C PRO A 64 -10.45 -2.32 -2.74
N LEU A 65 -10.93 -3.55 -2.98
CA LEU A 65 -12.01 -3.79 -3.92
C LEU A 65 -13.13 -2.83 -3.54
N VAL A 66 -13.48 -1.92 -4.44
CA VAL A 66 -14.68 -1.11 -4.30
C VAL A 66 -15.80 -2.14 -4.25
N GLN A 67 -16.31 -2.46 -3.05
CA GLN A 67 -17.60 -3.10 -2.95
C GLN A 67 -18.58 -2.08 -3.52
N GLU A 68 -18.85 -2.17 -4.82
CA GLU A 68 -20.07 -1.67 -5.41
C GLU A 68 -21.18 -2.19 -4.51
N SER A 69 -21.65 -1.33 -3.63
CA SER A 69 -22.88 -1.54 -2.90
C SER A 69 -23.92 -1.50 -4.00
N VAL A 70 -24.23 -2.66 -4.58
CA VAL A 70 -25.43 -2.83 -5.39
C VAL A 70 -26.60 -2.75 -4.42
N ALA A 71 -26.88 -1.53 -3.97
CA ALA A 71 -28.17 -1.13 -3.48
C ALA A 71 -29.08 -1.04 -4.70
N ALA A 72 -29.45 -2.21 -5.25
CA ALA A 72 -30.60 -2.31 -6.12
C ALA A 72 -31.80 -2.64 -5.23
N MET A 73 -32.57 -1.56 -5.04
CA MET A 73 -33.98 -1.43 -4.63
C MET A 73 -34.82 -2.70 -4.70
#